data_AF-A0A485AFT2-F1
#
_entry.id   AF-A0A485AFT2-F1
#
_cell.length_a   1.000
_cell.length_b   1.000
_cell.length_c   1.000
_cell.angle_alpha   90.00
_cell.angle_beta   90.00
_cell.angle_gamma   90.00
#
_symmetry.space_group_name_H-M   'P 1'
#
loop_
_entity.id
_entity.type
_entity.pdbx_description
1 polymer ?
#
loop_
_entity_poly.entity_id
_entity_poly.type
_entity_poly.pdbx_seq_one_letter_code
_entity_poly.pdbx_strand_id
1 'polypeptide(L)'
;MGSYQTINVLGQFSTAVVGLTLVQSAYTAEIIRGGFLGVDHGQYEAAAALGLPAWRRTLRIILPQALRTILPSGFNEIISLAKGTAMVYVLAMPELFYTIQMIYNRTQEVIPLLMVGAVWYLAITSVLSLIQYLVERALARSERRSAVNSPRRARADDSARQPQKPQEAIHAQLS
;
A
#
# COMPACT_ATOMS: atom_id res chain seq x y z
N MET A 1 48.52 -9.75 14.42
CA MET A 1 47.44 -10.22 13.52
C MET A 1 46.33 -9.19 13.60
N GLY A 2 46.17 -8.36 12.57
CA GLY A 2 45.19 -7.27 12.57
C GLY A 2 43.77 -7.82 12.47
N SER A 3 42.94 -7.55 13.48
CA SER A 3 41.50 -7.76 13.40
C SER A 3 40.90 -6.64 12.56
N TYR A 4 40.73 -6.89 11.26
CA TYR A 4 39.92 -6.00 10.44
C TYR A 4 38.49 -6.04 10.98
N GLN A 5 38.02 -4.91 11.50
CA GLN A 5 36.62 -4.73 11.86
C GLN A 5 35.80 -4.66 10.56
N THR A 6 35.51 -5.81 9.96
CA THR A 6 34.67 -5.92 8.75
C THR A 6 33.29 -5.28 8.94
N ILE A 7 32.87 -5.11 10.19
CA ILE A 7 31.60 -4.48 10.59
C ILE A 7 31.63 -2.94 10.39
N ASN A 8 32.80 -2.31 10.21
CA ASN A 8 32.95 -0.86 10.09
C ASN A 8 33.22 -0.34 8.66
N VAL A 9 33.23 -1.21 7.65
CA VAL A 9 33.50 -0.79 6.25
C VAL A 9 32.34 0.05 5.69
N LEU A 10 31.11 -0.28 6.10
CA LEU A 10 29.92 0.53 5.90
C LEU A 10 29.50 1.02 7.29
N GLY A 11 29.66 2.31 7.58
CA GLY A 11 29.22 2.88 8.87
C GLY A 11 27.79 2.47 9.20
N GLN A 12 27.45 2.41 10.49
CA GLN A 12 26.16 1.88 10.98
C GLN A 12 24.93 2.47 10.27
N PHE A 13 25.01 3.75 9.89
CA PHE A 13 24.02 4.41 9.05
C PHE A 13 23.88 3.77 7.65
N SER A 14 24.98 3.58 6.93
CA SER A 14 25.00 2.97 5.60
C SER A 14 24.47 1.54 5.63
N THR A 15 24.84 0.75 6.64
CA THR A 15 24.34 -0.62 6.82
C THR A 15 22.83 -0.64 7.08
N ALA A 16 22.33 0.26 7.92
CA ALA A 16 20.88 0.41 8.16
C ALA A 16 20.13 0.85 6.90
N VAL A 17 20.67 1.79 6.12
CA VAL A 17 20.08 2.25 4.86
C VAL A 17 20.00 1.12 3.85
N VAL A 18 21.06 0.34 3.68
CA VAL A 18 21.07 -0.80 2.74
C VAL A 18 20.06 -1.86 3.18
N GLY A 19 20.05 -2.25 4.45
CA GLY A 19 19.08 -3.23 4.97
C GLY A 19 17.63 -2.78 4.76
N LEU A 20 17.33 -1.51 5.09
CA LEU A 20 16.01 -0.94 4.91
C LEU A 20 15.62 -0.86 3.42
N THR A 21 16.54 -0.44 2.56
CA THR A 21 16.29 -0.31 1.12
C THR A 21 16.02 -1.66 0.47
N LEU A 22 16.75 -2.71 0.85
CA LEU A 22 16.55 -4.06 0.32
C LEU A 22 15.16 -4.59 0.66
N VAL A 23 14.76 -4.48 1.93
CA VAL A 23 13.42 -4.90 2.38
C VAL A 23 12.35 -4.10 1.63
N GLN A 24 12.52 -2.78 1.56
CA GLN A 24 11.55 -1.93 0.89
C GLN A 24 11.43 -2.20 -0.61
N SER A 25 12.55 -2.54 -1.25
CA SER A 25 12.57 -2.88 -2.67
C SER A 25 11.81 -4.16 -2.94
N ALA A 26 11.90 -5.16 -2.06
CA ALA A 26 11.13 -6.40 -2.17
C ALA A 26 9.63 -6.16 -2.06
N TYR A 27 9.18 -5.38 -1.07
CA TYR A 27 7.76 -5.00 -0.93
C TYR A 27 7.26 -4.22 -2.15
N THR A 28 8.04 -3.25 -2.61
CA THR A 28 7.68 -2.43 -3.77
C THR A 28 7.62 -3.28 -5.05
N ALA A 29 8.54 -4.24 -5.23
CA ALA A 29 8.53 -5.17 -6.35
C ALA A 29 7.27 -6.05 -6.36
N GLU A 30 6.81 -6.52 -5.19
CA GLU A 30 5.59 -7.31 -5.08
C GLU A 30 4.34 -6.48 -5.39
N ILE A 31 4.30 -5.21 -4.96
CA ILE A 31 3.22 -4.28 -5.33
C ILE A 31 3.18 -4.09 -6.85
N ILE A 32 4.35 -3.86 -7.48
CA ILE A 32 4.44 -3.71 -8.94
C ILE A 32 3.99 -4.99 -9.63
N ARG A 33 4.47 -6.16 -9.19
CA ARG A 33 4.10 -7.48 -9.72
C ARG A 33 2.58 -7.71 -9.62
N GLY A 34 1.99 -7.46 -8.45
CA GLY A 34 0.55 -7.54 -8.23
C GLY A 34 -0.23 -6.59 -9.13
N GLY A 35 0.29 -5.38 -9.37
CA GLY A 35 -0.30 -4.42 -10.28
C GLY A 35 -0.34 -4.88 -11.74
N PHE A 36 0.72 -5.52 -12.23
CA PHE A 36 0.73 -6.10 -13.58
C PHE A 36 -0.15 -7.35 -13.68
N LEU A 37 -0.16 -8.21 -12.68
CA LEU A 37 -1.03 -9.39 -12.63
C LEU A 37 -2.52 -9.04 -12.53
N GLY A 38 -2.85 -7.85 -12.01
CA GLY A 38 -4.21 -7.34 -11.97
C GLY A 38 -4.75 -6.84 -13.32
N VAL A 39 -3.93 -6.76 -14.37
CA VAL A 39 -4.38 -6.39 -15.72
C VAL A 39 -4.91 -7.63 -16.44
N ASP A 40 -6.10 -7.52 -17.02
CA ASP A 40 -6.75 -8.60 -17.77
C ASP A 40 -5.84 -9.15 -18.89
N HIS A 41 -5.66 -10.47 -18.93
CA HIS A 41 -4.87 -11.14 -19.94
C HIS A 41 -5.41 -10.89 -21.36
N GLY A 42 -6.72 -10.69 -21.52
CA GLY A 42 -7.33 -10.35 -22.80
C GLY A 42 -6.79 -9.06 -23.41
N GLN A 43 -6.30 -8.10 -22.59
CA GLN A 43 -5.62 -6.89 -23.09
C GLN A 43 -4.30 -7.21 -23.78
N TYR A 44 -3.59 -8.23 -23.28
CA TYR A 44 -2.33 -8.67 -23.86
C TYR A 44 -2.57 -9.35 -25.20
N GLU A 45 -3.57 -10.23 -25.26
CA GLU A 45 -3.95 -10.97 -26.47
C GLU A 45 -4.54 -10.05 -27.53
N ALA A 46 -5.46 -9.14 -27.17
CA ALA A 46 -6.07 -8.20 -28.11
C ALA A 46 -5.03 -7.27 -28.76
N ALA A 47 -4.10 -6.74 -27.98
CA ALA A 47 -3.03 -5.90 -28.53
C ALA A 47 -2.03 -6.70 -29.38
N ALA A 48 -1.80 -7.98 -29.08
CA ALA A 48 -1.01 -8.85 -29.95
C ALA A 48 -1.73 -9.16 -31.26
N ALA A 49 -3.04 -9.39 -31.24
CA ALA A 49 -3.86 -9.61 -32.42
C ALA A 49 -3.91 -8.37 -33.35
N LEU A 50 -3.80 -7.17 -32.77
CA LEU A 50 -3.66 -5.91 -33.52
C LEU A 50 -2.23 -5.66 -34.05
N GLY A 51 -1.30 -6.61 -33.87
CA GLY A 51 0.08 -6.49 -34.34
C GLY A 51 0.89 -5.43 -33.60
N LEU A 52 0.48 -5.00 -32.40
CA LEU A 52 1.21 -3.98 -31.65
C LEU A 52 2.50 -4.58 -31.07
N PRO A 53 3.65 -3.91 -31.26
CA PRO A 53 4.91 -4.36 -30.69
C PRO A 53 4.84 -4.34 -29.15
N ALA A 54 5.51 -5.30 -28.50
CA ALA A 54 5.41 -5.54 -27.07
C ALA A 54 5.67 -4.28 -26.23
N TRP A 55 6.67 -3.46 -26.60
CA TRP A 55 6.97 -2.21 -25.90
C TRP A 55 5.81 -1.21 -25.95
N ARG A 56 5.13 -1.07 -27.10
CA ARG A 56 4.03 -0.12 -27.31
C ARG A 56 2.77 -0.58 -26.58
N ARG A 57 2.52 -1.89 -26.60
CA ARG A 57 1.46 -2.53 -25.81
C ARG A 57 1.69 -2.30 -24.32
N THR A 58 2.89 -2.55 -23.82
CA THR A 58 3.22 -2.38 -22.40
C THR A 58 3.11 -0.93 -21.96
N LEU A 59 3.75 0.02 -22.65
CA LEU A 59 3.76 1.42 -22.21
C LEU A 59 2.41 2.14 -22.38
N ARG A 60 1.64 1.80 -23.42
CA ARG A 60 0.46 2.59 -23.81
C ARG A 60 -0.86 1.97 -23.37
N ILE A 61 -0.89 0.66 -23.07
CA ILE A 61 -2.11 -0.06 -22.71
C ILE A 61 -1.98 -0.63 -21.29
N ILE A 62 -0.99 -1.48 -21.05
CA ILE A 62 -0.88 -2.24 -19.79
C ILE A 62 -0.42 -1.35 -18.63
N LEU A 63 0.66 -0.57 -18.83
CA LEU A 63 1.27 0.25 -17.77
C LEU A 63 0.28 1.28 -17.18
N PRO A 64 -0.51 2.02 -17.98
CA PRO A 64 -1.52 2.93 -17.42
C PRO A 64 -2.60 2.22 -16.59
N GLN A 65 -2.90 0.96 -16.88
CA GLN A 65 -3.87 0.16 -16.13
C GLN A 65 -3.25 -0.37 -14.84
N ALA A 66 -2.06 -0.97 -14.93
CA ALA A 66 -1.32 -1.45 -13.76
C ALA A 66 -1.06 -0.31 -12.76
N LEU A 67 -0.71 0.89 -13.23
CA LEU A 67 -0.46 2.07 -12.39
C LEU A 67 -1.66 2.49 -11.54
N ARG A 68 -2.90 2.27 -12.01
CA ARG A 68 -4.11 2.61 -11.22
C ARG A 68 -4.22 1.78 -9.94
N THR A 69 -3.61 0.60 -9.93
CA THR A 69 -3.57 -0.30 -8.77
C THR A 69 -2.26 -0.15 -7.98
N ILE A 70 -1.12 0.06 -8.68
CA ILE A 70 0.20 0.22 -8.05
C ILE A 70 0.29 1.50 -7.24
N LEU A 71 -0.18 2.63 -7.77
CA LEU A 71 0.02 3.94 -7.15
C LEU A 71 -0.66 4.04 -5.77
N PRO A 72 -1.95 3.69 -5.59
CA PRO A 72 -2.59 3.76 -4.27
C PRO A 72 -1.85 2.93 -3.21
N SER A 73 -1.47 1.69 -3.56
CA SER A 73 -0.75 0.78 -2.66
C SER A 73 0.67 1.27 -2.36
N GLY A 74 1.40 1.77 -3.37
CA GLY A 74 2.74 2.32 -3.20
C GLY A 74 2.76 3.56 -2.31
N PHE A 75 1.78 4.46 -2.45
CA PHE A 75 1.64 5.60 -1.56
C PHE A 75 1.32 5.19 -0.12
N ASN A 76 0.48 4.16 0.07
CA ASN A 76 0.19 3.63 1.40
C ASN A 76 1.47 3.12 2.09
N GLU A 77 2.32 2.42 1.33
CA GLU A 77 3.58 1.90 1.85
C GLU A 77 4.57 3.02 2.23
N ILE A 78 4.69 4.07 1.40
CA ILE A 78 5.53 5.24 1.72
C ILE A 78 5.06 5.93 3.01
N ILE A 79 3.74 6.08 3.19
CA ILE A 79 3.16 6.66 4.40
C ILE A 79 3.46 5.77 5.61
N SER A 80 3.33 4.44 5.46
CA SER A 80 3.66 3.46 6.51
C SER A 80 5.13 3.57 6.93
N LEU A 81 6.05 3.64 5.96
CA LEU A 81 7.47 3.83 6.22
C LEU A 81 7.77 5.14 6.94
N ALA A 82 7.18 6.26 6.50
CA ALA A 82 7.38 7.56 7.15
C ALA A 82 6.91 7.53 8.61
N LYS A 83 5.80 6.83 8.90
CA LYS A 83 5.31 6.61 10.27
C LYS A 83 6.27 5.74 11.07
N GLY A 84 6.74 4.64 10.50
CA GLY A 84 7.65 3.70 11.16
C GLY A 84 8.99 4.34 11.52
N THR A 85 9.60 5.10 10.60
CA THR A 85 10.87 5.78 10.85
C THR A 85 10.73 6.91 11.87
N ALA A 86 9.64 7.67 11.84
CA ALA A 86 9.34 8.69 12.85
C ALA A 86 9.15 8.09 14.24
N MET A 87 8.42 6.98 14.36
CA MET A 87 8.24 6.28 15.63
C MET A 87 9.56 5.74 16.19
N VAL A 88 10.38 5.11 15.34
CA VAL A 88 11.72 4.62 15.74
C VAL A 88 12.61 5.78 16.17
N TYR A 89 12.61 6.91 15.46
CA TYR A 89 13.37 8.09 15.82
C TYR A 89 12.99 8.64 17.21
N VAL A 90 11.69 8.75 17.50
CA VAL A 90 11.20 9.20 18.82
C VAL A 90 11.62 8.23 19.94
N LEU A 91 11.58 6.91 19.70
CA LEU A 91 12.03 5.91 20.67
C LEU A 91 13.55 5.87 20.84
N ALA A 92 14.30 6.25 19.80
CA ALA A 92 15.75 6.18 19.77
C ALA A 92 16.46 7.47 20.21
N MET A 93 15.75 8.55 20.57
CA MET A 93 16.34 9.78 21.12
C MET A 93 16.61 9.65 22.63
N PRO A 94 17.86 9.34 23.05
CA PRO A 94 18.19 9.17 24.45
C PRO A 94 18.37 10.53 25.12
N GLU A 95 18.63 11.62 24.39
CA GLU A 95 18.86 12.98 24.92
C GLU A 95 17.63 13.56 25.67
N LEU A 96 16.42 13.30 25.17
CA LEU A 96 15.17 13.63 25.86
C LEU A 96 14.99 12.78 27.12
N PHE A 97 15.29 11.48 27.00
CA PHE A 97 15.28 10.53 28.11
C PHE A 97 16.36 10.84 29.15
N TYR A 98 17.49 11.41 28.74
CA TYR A 98 18.64 11.80 29.56
C TYR A 98 18.32 13.07 30.35
N THR A 99 17.62 14.04 29.74
CA THR A 99 17.08 15.21 30.45
C THR A 99 16.07 14.79 31.52
N ILE A 100 15.23 13.80 31.21
CA ILE A 100 14.32 13.18 32.18
C ILE A 100 15.11 12.40 33.26
N GLN A 101 16.20 11.73 32.90
CA GLN A 101 17.10 11.04 33.86
C GLN A 101 17.98 11.99 34.72
N MET A 102 18.24 13.21 34.27
CA MET A 102 18.88 14.23 35.10
C MET A 102 17.93 14.71 36.21
N ILE A 103 16.63 14.80 35.91
CA ILE A 103 15.58 15.02 36.93
C ILE A 103 15.47 13.80 37.87
N TYR A 104 15.62 12.57 37.33
CA TYR A 104 15.62 11.27 38.04
C TYR A 104 16.72 11.11 39.11
N ASN A 105 17.92 11.68 38.90
CA ASN A 105 19.04 11.58 39.87
C ASN A 105 18.79 12.31 41.20
N ARG A 106 17.67 13.03 41.34
CA ARG A 106 17.26 13.63 42.62
C ARG A 106 16.29 12.78 43.45
N THR A 107 15.65 11.72 42.93
CA THR A 107 14.49 11.09 43.61
C THR A 107 14.47 9.55 43.71
N GLN A 108 15.40 8.80 43.10
CA GLN A 108 15.63 7.35 43.31
C GLN A 108 14.42 6.37 43.20
N GLU A 109 13.49 6.53 42.25
CA GLU A 109 12.41 5.54 42.05
C GLU A 109 12.43 4.91 40.64
N VAL A 110 12.50 3.56 40.57
CA VAL A 110 12.70 2.75 39.34
C VAL A 110 11.38 2.40 38.62
N ILE A 111 10.28 2.17 39.36
CA ILE A 111 8.95 1.84 38.83
C ILE A 111 8.34 2.95 37.92
N PRO A 112 8.53 4.26 38.20
CA PRO A 112 8.01 5.34 37.35
C PRO A 112 8.59 5.34 35.93
N LEU A 113 9.83 4.89 35.72
CA LEU A 113 10.50 4.97 34.42
C LEU A 113 9.88 4.01 33.39
N LEU A 114 9.56 2.78 33.81
CA LEU A 114 8.87 1.80 32.96
C LEU A 114 7.43 2.25 32.65
N MET A 115 6.77 2.88 33.62
CA MET A 115 5.44 3.49 33.45
C MET A 115 5.47 4.65 32.45
N VAL A 116 6.46 5.56 32.53
CA VAL A 116 6.60 6.68 31.58
C VAL A 116 6.92 6.17 30.18
N GLY A 117 7.80 5.18 30.04
CA GLY A 117 8.07 4.51 28.76
C GLY A 117 6.81 3.89 28.16
N ALA A 118 6.02 3.17 28.97
CA ALA A 118 4.76 2.58 28.55
C ALA A 118 3.73 3.65 28.14
N VAL A 119 3.63 4.76 28.89
CA VAL A 119 2.73 5.88 28.58
C VAL A 119 3.13 6.58 27.28
N TRP A 120 4.42 6.86 27.07
CA TRP A 120 4.90 7.45 25.81
C TRP A 120 4.68 6.50 24.63
N TYR A 121 4.97 5.21 24.81
CA TYR A 121 4.69 4.20 23.79
C TYR A 121 3.21 4.15 23.43
N LEU A 122 2.31 4.13 24.43
CA LEU A 122 0.86 4.15 24.21
C LEU A 122 0.38 5.45 23.56
N ALA A 123 0.91 6.60 23.97
CA ALA A 123 0.55 7.90 23.43
C ALA A 123 0.94 8.01 21.95
N ILE A 124 2.18 7.66 21.62
CA ILE A 124 2.69 7.68 20.23
C ILE A 124 1.88 6.70 19.37
N THR A 125 1.69 5.46 19.84
CA THR A 125 0.92 4.45 19.12
C THR A 125 -0.53 4.90 18.88
N SER A 126 -1.16 5.54 19.87
CA SER A 126 -2.53 6.07 19.75
C SER A 126 -2.63 7.22 18.74
N VAL A 127 -1.69 8.16 18.75
CA VAL A 127 -1.64 9.27 17.78
C VAL A 127 -1.45 8.74 16.36
N LEU A 128 -0.55 7.77 16.18
CA LEU A 128 -0.31 7.15 14.88
C LEU A 128 -1.54 6.40 14.36
N SER A 129 -2.23 5.66 15.23
CA SER A 129 -3.51 5.01 14.93
C SER A 129 -4.58 6.01 14.51
N LEU A 130 -4.65 7.17 15.17
CA LEU A 130 -5.61 8.22 14.81
C LEU A 130 -5.32 8.81 13.42
N ILE A 131 -4.04 9.07 13.11
CA ILE A 131 -3.64 9.55 11.78
C ILE A 131 -3.97 8.50 10.71
N GLN A 132 -3.72 7.22 10.99
CA GLN A 132 -4.11 6.13 10.09
C GLN A 132 -5.62 6.12 9.82
N TYR A 133 -6.44 6.18 10.87
CA TYR A 133 -7.90 6.22 10.74
C TYR A 133 -8.39 7.41 9.90
N LEU A 134 -7.79 8.59 10.06
CA LEU A 134 -8.16 9.77 9.29
C LEU A 134 -7.78 9.65 7.81
N VAL A 135 -6.62 9.08 7.52
CA VAL A 135 -6.14 8.85 6.14
C VAL A 135 -6.99 7.77 5.46
N GLU A 136 -7.26 6.65 6.12
CA GLU A 136 -8.14 5.59 5.59
C GLU A 136 -9.54 6.12 5.31
N ARG A 137 -10.09 6.95 6.20
CA ARG A 137 -11.40 7.58 6.00
C ARG A 137 -11.39 8.58 4.83
N ALA A 138 -10.28 9.24 4.55
CA ALA A 138 -10.14 10.10 3.37
C ALA A 138 -10.08 9.28 2.08
N LEU A 139 -9.31 8.19 2.04
CA LEU A 139 -9.19 7.33 0.86
C LEU A 139 -10.44 6.47 0.60
N ALA A 140 -11.11 5.96 1.64
CA ALA A 140 -12.36 5.19 1.51
C ALA A 140 -13.49 6.02 0.86
N ARG A 141 -13.46 7.35 1.00
CA ARG A 141 -14.38 8.26 0.30
C ARG A 141 -14.10 8.33 -1.21
N SER A 142 -12.86 8.13 -1.64
CA SER A 142 -12.49 8.05 -3.06
C SER A 142 -12.89 6.70 -3.68
N GLU A 143 -12.69 5.58 -3.00
CA GLU A 143 -13.10 4.27 -3.51
C GLU A 143 -14.61 4.12 -3.63
N ARG A 144 -15.37 4.61 -2.63
CA ARG A 144 -16.85 4.62 -2.71
C ARG A 144 -17.35 5.42 -3.92
N ARG A 145 -16.64 6.48 -4.34
CA ARG A 145 -17.05 7.29 -5.50
C ARG A 145 -16.79 6.59 -6.84
N SER A 146 -15.77 5.72 -6.89
CA SER A 146 -15.50 4.83 -8.03
C SER A 146 -16.49 3.66 -8.08
N ALA A 147 -16.81 3.06 -6.93
CA ALA A 147 -17.77 1.95 -6.85
C ALA A 147 -19.23 2.37 -7.12
N VAL A 148 -19.63 3.59 -6.74
CA VAL A 148 -20.98 4.13 -7.00
C VAL A 148 -21.21 4.47 -8.48
N ASN A 149 -20.14 4.69 -9.27
CA ASN A 149 -20.25 4.94 -10.72
C ASN A 149 -20.24 3.66 -11.58
N SER A 150 -19.93 2.50 -11.01
CA SER A 150 -19.90 1.20 -11.72
C SER A 150 -21.25 0.49 -11.91
N PRO A 151 -22.34 0.66 -11.11
CA PRO A 151 -23.57 -0.10 -11.33
C PRO A 151 -24.44 0.47 -12.46
N ARG A 152 -24.23 1.74 -12.86
CA ARG A 152 -25.02 2.39 -13.91
C ARG A 152 -24.65 1.94 -15.32
N ARG A 153 -23.41 1.45 -15.53
CA ARG A 153 -22.94 1.00 -16.84
C ARG A 153 -23.33 -0.46 -17.11
N ALA A 154 -23.38 -1.30 -16.08
CA ALA A 154 -23.84 -2.70 -16.19
C ALA A 154 -25.33 -2.80 -16.55
N ARG A 155 -26.20 -1.93 -15.98
CA ARG A 155 -27.64 -1.92 -16.32
C ARG A 155 -27.95 -1.40 -17.74
N ALA A 156 -27.07 -0.57 -18.31
CA ALA A 156 -27.26 -0.05 -19.67
C ALA A 156 -26.92 -1.10 -20.75
N ASP A 157 -25.97 -2.00 -20.48
CA ASP A 157 -25.59 -3.07 -21.42
C ASP A 157 -26.57 -4.26 -21.37
N ASP A 158 -27.16 -4.55 -20.20
CA ASP A 158 -28.12 -5.65 -20.03
C ASP A 158 -29.50 -5.34 -20.69
N SER A 159 -29.88 -4.05 -20.73
CA SER A 159 -31.11 -3.62 -21.43
C SER A 159 -31.00 -3.68 -22.96
N ALA A 160 -29.77 -3.71 -23.50
CA ALA A 160 -29.52 -3.80 -24.95
C ALA A 160 -29.42 -5.26 -25.45
N ARG A 161 -29.37 -6.25 -24.55
CA ARG A 161 -29.14 -7.66 -24.86
C ARG A 161 -30.35 -8.57 -24.68
N GLN A 162 -31.57 -8.03 -24.67
CA GLN A 162 -32.76 -8.85 -24.62
C GLN A 162 -33.27 -9.14 -26.04
N PRO A 163 -32.94 -10.30 -26.66
CA PRO A 163 -33.57 -10.71 -27.90
C PRO A 163 -35.05 -10.99 -27.63
N GLN A 164 -35.91 -10.43 -28.49
CA GLN A 164 -37.34 -10.76 -28.55
C GLN A 164 -37.49 -12.29 -28.66
N LYS A 165 -38.22 -12.89 -27.72
CA LYS A 165 -38.60 -14.31 -27.79
C LYS A 165 -39.48 -14.53 -29.03
N PRO A 166 -39.18 -15.52 -29.90
CA PRO A 166 -40.07 -15.89 -31.00
C PRO A 166 -41.43 -16.36 -30.46
N GLN A 167 -42.51 -15.78 -30.99
CA GLN A 167 -43.91 -16.08 -30.67
C GLN A 167 -44.45 -17.34 -31.40
N GLU A 168 -43.59 -18.28 -31.77
CA GLU A 168 -44.00 -19.46 -32.55
C GLU A 168 -44.25 -20.68 -31.68
N ALA A 169 -45.42 -20.74 -31.03
CA ALA A 169 -45.93 -22.00 -30.46
C ALA A 169 -47.46 -22.02 -30.20
N ILE A 170 -48.28 -21.35 -31.03
CA ILE A 170 -49.74 -21.35 -30.81
C ILE A 170 -50.57 -21.89 -32.00
N HIS A 171 -50.00 -22.13 -33.19
CA HIS A 171 -50.80 -22.49 -34.38
C HIS A 171 -50.63 -23.91 -34.94
N ALA A 172 -50.26 -24.90 -34.12
CA ALA A 172 -50.09 -26.29 -34.58
C ALA A 172 -50.94 -27.35 -33.82
N GLN A 173 -52.03 -26.95 -33.16
CA GLN A 173 -52.93 -27.88 -32.44
C GLN A 173 -54.39 -27.89 -32.92
N LEU A 174 -54.69 -27.31 -34.10
CA LEU A 174 -56.03 -27.37 -34.69
C LEU A 174 -55.95 -27.69 -36.19
N SER A 175 -55.75 -28.97 -36.50
CA SER A 175 -56.14 -29.61 -37.78
C SER A 175 -56.15 -31.12 -37.61
#